data_AF-A0A1Y4FNP8-F1
#
_entry.id   AF-A0A1Y4FNP8-F1
#
_cell.length_a   1.000
_cell.length_b   1.000
_cell.length_c   1.000
_cell.angle_alpha   90.00
_cell.angle_beta   90.00
_cell.angle_gamma   90.00
#
_symmetry.space_group_name_H-M   'P 1'
#
loop_
_entity.id
_entity.type
_entity.pdbx_description
1 polymer ?
#
loop_
_entity_poly.entity_id
_entity_poly.type
_entity_poly.pdbx_seq_one_letter_code
_entity_poly.pdbx_strand_id
1 'polypeptide(L)'
;MIQLELWELKNICMEMASLGAANYVKMTKPADDLISQREAYREFQECRVKKWVQKGTVSTTRGGASIRSKVLYSRAELLAADKSEKLNTLINK
;
A
#
# COMPACT_ATOMS: atom_id res chain seq x y z
N MET A 1 8.68 7.32 25.74
CA MET A 1 9.24 5.97 25.53
C MET A 1 8.13 5.15 24.88
N ILE A 2 8.34 4.62 23.67
CA ILE A 2 7.33 3.78 23.01
C ILE A 2 7.37 2.41 23.70
N GLN A 3 6.25 1.98 24.30
CA GLN A 3 6.11 0.66 24.90
C GLN A 3 5.31 -0.22 23.92
N LEU A 4 5.97 -1.24 23.35
CA LEU A 4 5.34 -2.22 22.47
C LEU A 4 5.31 -3.58 23.17
N GLU A 5 4.15 -4.23 23.13
CA GLU A 5 4.03 -5.60 23.59
C GLU A 5 4.74 -6.57 22.62
N LEU A 6 5.23 -7.70 23.13
CA LEU A 6 5.98 -8.67 22.32
C LEU A 6 5.17 -9.19 21.11
N TRP A 7 3.86 -9.33 21.27
CA TRP A 7 2.96 -9.76 20.19
C TRP A 7 2.77 -8.67 19.13
N GLU A 8 2.78 -7.39 19.51
CA GLU A 8 2.73 -6.26 18.57
C GLU A 8 4.00 -6.23 17.74
N LEU A 9 5.16 -6.38 18.39
CA LEU A 9 6.45 -6.46 17.71
C LEU A 9 6.50 -7.63 16.71
N LYS A 10 6.03 -8.82 17.10
CA LYS A 10 5.93 -9.97 16.20
C LYS A 10 5.11 -9.64 14.95
N ASN A 11 3.94 -9.02 15.14
CA ASN A 11 3.05 -8.66 14.03
C ASN A 11 3.69 -7.62 13.10
N ILE A 12 4.34 -6.60 13.67
CA ILE A 12 5.07 -5.60 12.89
C ILE A 12 6.14 -6.26 12.03
N CYS A 13 6.95 -7.17 12.58
CA CYS A 13 7.98 -7.89 11.82
C CYS A 13 7.39 -8.72 10.66
N MET A 14 6.26 -9.41 10.89
CA MET A 14 5.58 -10.17 9.84
C MET A 14 5.02 -9.25 8.72
N GLU A 15 4.47 -8.10 9.10
CA GLU A 15 3.99 -7.09 8.16
C GLU A 15 5.14 -6.45 7.38
N MET A 16 6.29 -6.19 8.01
CA MET A 16 7.48 -5.68 7.32
C MET A 16 8.04 -6.69 6.32
N ALA A 17 8.13 -7.97 6.69
CA ALA A 17 8.59 -9.03 5.80
C ALA A 17 7.71 -9.16 4.55
N SER A 18 6.39 -9.14 4.71
CA SER A 18 5.46 -9.16 3.57
C SER A 18 5.54 -7.91 2.70
N LEU A 19 5.87 -6.74 3.28
CA LEU A 19 6.12 -5.53 2.49
C LEU A 19 7.42 -5.64 1.68
N GLY A 20 8.47 -6.22 2.27
CA GLY A 20 9.72 -6.52 1.58
C GLY A 20 9.50 -7.43 0.36
N ALA A 21 8.70 -8.48 0.53
CA ALA A 21 8.33 -9.36 -0.59
C ALA A 21 7.54 -8.62 -1.69
N ALA A 22 6.59 -7.76 -1.33
CA ALA A 22 5.84 -6.96 -2.30
C ALA A 22 6.74 -5.99 -3.09
N ASN A 23 7.69 -5.34 -2.41
CA ASN A 23 8.68 -4.47 -3.07
C ASN A 23 9.60 -5.25 -4.02
N TYR A 24 9.98 -6.47 -3.65
CA TYR A 24 10.76 -7.33 -4.54
C TYR A 24 9.97 -7.71 -5.81
N VAL A 25 8.68 -8.00 -5.69
CA VAL A 25 7.80 -8.24 -6.86
C VAL A 25 7.71 -6.99 -7.73
N LYS A 26 7.50 -5.81 -7.14
CA LYS A 26 7.51 -4.54 -7.88
C LYS A 26 8.80 -4.32 -8.67
N MET A 27 9.95 -4.69 -8.09
CA MET A 27 11.25 -4.54 -8.75
C MET A 27 11.47 -5.55 -9.88
N THR A 28 11.09 -6.81 -9.67
CA THR A 28 11.35 -7.91 -10.61
C THR A 28 10.29 -8.04 -11.70
N LYS A 29 9.03 -7.78 -11.37
CA LYS A 29 7.86 -7.87 -12.25
C LYS A 29 6.92 -6.67 -12.04
N PRO A 30 7.29 -5.48 -12.54
CA PRO A 30 6.49 -4.28 -12.34
C PRO A 30 5.06 -4.37 -12.88
N ALA A 31 4.85 -5.14 -13.96
CA ALA A 31 3.52 -5.31 -14.55
C ALA A 31 2.55 -6.07 -13.62
N ASP A 32 3.06 -7.05 -12.87
CA ASP A 32 2.25 -7.88 -11.95
C ASP A 32 1.90 -7.14 -10.65
N ASP A 33 2.68 -6.11 -10.29
CA ASP A 33 2.40 -5.25 -9.14
C ASP A 33 1.24 -4.28 -9.40
N LEU A 34 0.97 -3.96 -10.66
CA LEU A 34 -0.06 -2.99 -11.02
C LEU A 34 -1.46 -3.62 -10.94
N ILE A 35 -2.30 -3.05 -10.08
CA ILE A 35 -3.70 -3.45 -9.93
C ILE A 35 -4.66 -2.38 -10.43
N SER A 36 -5.84 -2.81 -10.86
CA SER A 36 -6.86 -1.90 -11.33
C SER A 36 -7.48 -1.09 -10.19
N GLN A 37 -8.03 0.10 -10.51
CA GLN A 37 -8.79 0.91 -9.56
C GLN A 37 -9.88 0.13 -8.81
N ARG A 38 -10.61 -0.75 -9.52
CA ARG A 38 -11.67 -1.57 -8.93
C ARG A 38 -11.12 -2.53 -7.87
N GLU A 39 -10.00 -3.17 -8.16
CA GLU A 39 -9.35 -4.10 -7.22
C GLU A 39 -8.77 -3.35 -6.03
N ALA A 40 -8.10 -2.22 -6.26
CA ALA A 40 -7.60 -1.37 -5.20
C ALA A 40 -8.72 -0.94 -4.23
N TYR A 41 -9.88 -0.53 -4.76
CA TYR A 41 -11.01 -0.10 -3.94
C TYR A 41 -11.67 -1.27 -3.20
N ARG A 42 -11.71 -2.46 -3.82
CA ARG A 42 -12.24 -3.67 -3.18
C ARG A 42 -11.37 -4.09 -1.98
N GLU A 43 -10.05 -4.01 -2.11
CA GLU A 43 -9.11 -4.49 -1.09
C GLU A 43 -8.83 -3.45 0.00
N PHE A 44 -8.70 -2.18 -0.37
CA PHE A 44 -8.23 -1.12 0.54
C PHE A 44 -9.29 -0.08 0.90
N GLN A 45 -10.51 -0.21 0.36
CA GLN A 45 -11.61 0.75 0.47
C GLN A 45 -11.38 2.05 -0.32
N GLU A 46 -12.36 2.44 -1.13
CA GLU A 46 -12.27 3.60 -2.03
C GLU A 46 -11.89 4.90 -1.31
N CYS A 47 -12.51 5.17 -0.16
CA CYS A 47 -12.26 6.39 0.61
C CYS A 47 -10.81 6.50 1.08
N ARG A 48 -10.18 5.40 1.47
CA ARG A 48 -8.77 5.39 1.94
C ARG A 48 -7.82 5.59 0.77
N VAL A 49 -8.03 4.85 -0.33
CA VAL A 49 -7.20 4.97 -1.53
C VAL A 49 -7.23 6.40 -2.09
N LYS A 50 -8.40 7.03 -2.17
CA LYS A 50 -8.50 8.44 -2.61
C LYS A 50 -7.75 9.39 -1.69
N LYS A 51 -7.83 9.21 -0.36
CA LYS A 51 -7.06 10.01 0.61
C LYS A 51 -5.55 9.82 0.43
N TRP A 52 -5.08 8.61 0.20
CA TRP A 52 -3.65 8.33 -0.02
C TRP A 52 -3.12 9.00 -1.29
N VAL A 53 -3.91 8.98 -2.37
CA VAL A 53 -3.57 9.70 -3.61
C VAL A 53 -3.54 11.21 -3.37
N GLN A 54 -4.54 11.77 -2.68
CA GLN A 54 -4.59 13.19 -2.35
C GLN A 54 -3.39 13.64 -1.50
N LYS A 55 -2.94 12.78 -0.56
CA LYS A 55 -1.78 13.03 0.30
C LYS A 55 -0.44 12.82 -0.43
N GLY A 56 -0.44 12.21 -1.62
CA GLY A 56 0.76 11.84 -2.34
C GLY A 56 1.48 10.59 -1.79
N THR A 57 0.84 9.83 -0.90
CA THR A 57 1.40 8.58 -0.35
C THR A 57 1.37 7.46 -1.38
N VAL A 58 0.37 7.45 -2.26
CA VAL A 58 0.20 6.46 -3.33
C VAL A 58 0.15 7.17 -4.67
N SER A 59 0.95 6.70 -5.61
CA SER A 59 0.96 7.24 -6.97
C SER A 59 -0.08 6.56 -7.85
N THR A 60 -0.52 7.25 -8.91
CA THR A 60 -1.38 6.67 -9.94
C THR A 60 -0.64 6.66 -11.26
N THR A 61 -0.76 5.56 -11.98
CA THR A 61 -0.23 5.43 -13.34
C THR A 61 -1.37 5.11 -14.29
N ARG A 62 -1.24 5.52 -15.55
CA ARG A 62 -2.20 5.13 -16.59
C ARG A 62 -1.59 4.03 -17.44
N GLY A 63 -2.39 3.01 -17.77
CA GLY A 63 -1.97 1.93 -18.65
C GLY A 63 -1.78 2.32 -20.12
N GLY A 64 -2.03 3.57 -20.49
CA GLY A 64 -1.86 4.07 -21.86
C GLY A 64 -1.88 5.60 -21.92
N ALA A 65 -1.60 6.14 -23.10
CA ALA A 65 -1.47 7.58 -23.34
C ALA A 65 -2.81 8.35 -23.35
N SER A 66 -3.94 7.64 -23.44
CA SER A 66 -5.26 8.28 -23.48
C SER A 66 -5.76 8.63 -22.07
N ILE A 67 -6.48 9.73 -21.96
CA ILE A 67 -7.20 10.10 -20.73
C ILE A 67 -8.23 9.03 -20.30
N ARG A 68 -8.72 8.22 -21.24
CA ARG A 68 -9.67 7.12 -21.00
C ARG A 68 -8.98 5.81 -20.61
N SER A 69 -7.65 5.75 -20.66
CA SER A 69 -6.90 4.55 -20.27
C SER A 69 -7.09 4.27 -18.77
N LYS A 70 -7.11 2.98 -18.44
CA LYS A 70 -7.29 2.50 -17.06
C LYS A 70 -6.25 3.12 -16.13
N VAL A 71 -6.71 3.56 -14.96
CA VAL A 71 -5.86 3.98 -13.86
C VAL A 71 -5.43 2.72 -13.10
N LEU A 72 -4.13 2.61 -12.89
CA LEU A 72 -3.46 1.52 -12.22
C LEU A 72 -2.76 2.05 -10.96
N TYR A 73 -2.68 1.18 -9.96
CA TYR A 73 -2.06 1.44 -8.67
C TYR A 73 -1.00 0.38 -8.42
N SER A 74 0.12 0.78 -7.82
CA SER A 74 1.12 -0.16 -7.32
C SER A 74 0.59 -0.85 -6.06
N ARG A 75 0.47 -2.18 -6.09
CA ARG A 75 0.02 -2.98 -4.94
C ARG A 75 0.97 -2.80 -3.75
N ALA A 76 2.27 -2.75 -3.99
CA ALA A 76 3.27 -2.49 -2.96
C ALA A 76 3.07 -1.12 -2.27
N GLU A 77 2.74 -0.05 -3.02
CA GLU A 77 2.47 1.28 -2.44
C GLU A 77 1.20 1.29 -1.59
N LEU A 78 0.13 0.63 -2.05
CA LEU A 78 -1.10 0.49 -1.29
C LEU A 78 -0.89 -0.29 0.01
N LEU A 79 -0.11 -1.37 -0.03
CA LEU A 79 0.27 -2.14 1.16
C LEU A 79 1.13 -1.33 2.13
N ALA A 80 2.06 -0.52 1.62
CA ALA A 80 2.88 0.37 2.44
C ALA A 80 2.00 1.40 3.16
N ALA A 81 1.05 2.01 2.44
CA ALA A 81 0.12 2.99 3.00
C ALA A 81 -0.75 2.37 4.10
N ASP A 82 -1.35 1.19 3.86
CA ASP A 82 -2.18 0.49 4.85
C ASP A 82 -1.41 0.16 6.12
N LYS A 83 -0.19 -0.38 5.99
CA LYS A 83 0.67 -0.73 7.13
C LYS A 83 1.16 0.50 7.89
N SER A 84 1.43 1.60 7.18
CA SER A 84 1.84 2.85 7.81
C SER A 84 0.75 3.42 8.73
N GLU A 85 -0.52 3.32 8.32
CA GLU A 85 -1.65 3.76 9.15
C GLU A 85 -1.79 2.90 10.41
N LYS A 86 -1.65 1.57 10.28
CA LYS A 86 -1.66 0.65 11.42
C LYS A 86 -0.51 0.96 12.39
N LEU A 87 0.71 1.13 11.90
CA LEU A 87 1.86 1.50 12.72
C LEU A 87 1.66 2.84 13.44
N ASN A 88 1.07 3.82 12.76
CA ASN A 88 0.79 5.13 13.37
C ASN A 88 -0.16 5.03 14.57
N THR A 89 -1.11 4.08 14.55
CA THR A 89 -1.99 3.82 15.70
C THR A 89 -1.28 3.14 16.87
N LEU A 90 -0.21 2.38 16.62
CA LEU A 90 0.57 1.72 17.68
C LEU A 90 1.59 2.66 18.32
N ILE A 91 2.20 3.54 17.51
CA ILE A 91 3.23 4.49 17.96
C ILE A 91 2.62 5.66 18.74
N ASN A 92 1.48 6.19 18.30
CA ASN A 92 0.78 7.30 18.95
C ASN A 92 -0.37 6.81 19.84
N LYS A 93 -0.19 5.66 20.49
CA LYS A 93 -1.08 5.18 21.54
C LYS A 93 -1.14 6.16 22.72
#